data_AF-A0A1F6ZA24-F1
#
_entry.id   AF-A0A1F6ZA24-F1
#
_cell.length_a   1.000
_cell.length_b   1.000
_cell.length_c   1.000
_cell.angle_alpha   90.00
_cell.angle_beta   90.00
_cell.angle_gamma   90.00
#
_symmetry.space_group_name_H-M   'P 1'
#
loop_
_entity.id
_entity.type
_entity.pdbx_description
1 polymer ?
#
loop_
_entity_poly.entity_id
_entity_poly.type
_entity_poly.pdbx_seq_one_letter_code
_entity_poly.pdbx_strand_id
1 'polypeptide(L)'
;MKKPELLCPAGALANLKAAVASGADAVYLGMQNFTARAYAKNFNEEYLKKAAEICKANNVKIYLTMNTLVKNSEIKDFFKQLDFAYLMGIDAVIIQEPSFLRIIKENYPGLKVHMSTQTGVLNSIHANLFKEADRVNIARELSKEQIRVIRKNFAKEIEIFVHGALCVCISGSCLFSSFIGGRSGNRGRCAQPCRKLYDVRNAPSISEHPKIPEKTQEFFDGIYYLSTKELSLIDKINEIKKLGINSLKIEGRMRTPYYVATTALIYRKALDNENFKLTPEILKKLRSAYSREFTCGKYAGEEVFNRQKAEGKSEIREETYNVLSKPFFANRKVSELKLPAIKPSRADKKQLLVRVYSKKDALLADKNGADIVYIDMFDKDFLDIKKSVKKVYAVTPRIMFDSDLEEIRKRIKEIKPDGILAGSLGILGMNLGIPVHLDYNCNCFNDYTLAYYEILGAFPIISPELSIEEQAGLKDKRFASFVHGKIRLMTLAHQMDRKEITDEKKFKFKINRIRNGSEILNEKELGLFNKARNLLKSGINSFFIDTEENAGEITRIYRDILDGKTPDVSGIRKNYVLGWSKEGVL
;
A
#
# COMPACT_ATOMS: atom_id res chain seq x y z
N MET A 1 22.75 -24.59 -4.25
CA MET A 1 21.66 -23.73 -3.72
C MET A 1 20.38 -24.02 -4.49
N LYS A 2 19.21 -23.95 -3.87
CA LYS A 2 17.94 -24.16 -4.59
C LYS A 2 17.66 -22.95 -5.50
N LYS A 3 17.36 -23.21 -6.77
CA LYS A 3 16.98 -22.19 -7.75
C LYS A 3 15.70 -21.45 -7.30
N PRO A 4 15.64 -20.11 -7.38
CA PRO A 4 14.41 -19.35 -7.09
C PRO A 4 13.28 -19.71 -8.06
N GLU A 5 12.05 -19.68 -7.55
CA GLU A 5 10.82 -19.77 -8.35
C GLU A 5 10.69 -18.53 -9.25
N LEU A 6 10.34 -18.70 -10.53
CA LEU A 6 9.94 -17.61 -11.41
C LEU A 6 8.43 -17.48 -11.40
N LEU A 7 7.95 -16.40 -10.79
CA LEU A 7 6.54 -16.07 -10.70
C LEU A 7 6.15 -15.06 -11.78
N CYS A 8 5.36 -15.51 -12.75
CA CYS A 8 4.94 -14.72 -13.90
C CYS A 8 3.50 -14.17 -13.78
N PRO A 9 3.22 -12.99 -14.36
CA PRO A 9 1.88 -12.40 -14.32
C PRO A 9 0.93 -13.03 -15.34
N ALA A 10 -0.31 -13.29 -14.92
CA ALA A 10 -1.41 -13.68 -15.80
C ALA A 10 -2.58 -12.69 -15.65
N GLY A 11 -2.70 -11.78 -16.63
CA GLY A 11 -3.82 -10.84 -16.74
C GLY A 11 -5.08 -11.42 -17.39
N ALA A 12 -4.87 -12.40 -18.26
CA ALA A 12 -5.88 -13.14 -19.00
C ALA A 12 -5.32 -14.53 -19.37
N LEU A 13 -6.17 -15.40 -19.91
CA LEU A 13 -5.77 -16.76 -20.30
C LEU A 13 -4.60 -16.78 -21.31
N ALA A 14 -4.57 -15.82 -22.25
CA ALA A 14 -3.46 -15.70 -23.20
C ALA A 14 -2.11 -15.40 -22.52
N ASN A 15 -2.10 -14.53 -21.51
CA ASN A 15 -0.90 -14.26 -20.71
C ASN A 15 -0.46 -15.50 -19.92
N LEU A 16 -1.41 -16.28 -19.40
CA LEU A 16 -1.11 -17.53 -18.70
C LEU A 16 -0.42 -18.52 -19.64
N LYS A 17 -0.99 -18.75 -20.84
CA LYS A 17 -0.37 -19.63 -21.84
C LYS A 17 1.04 -19.17 -22.21
N ALA A 18 1.22 -17.86 -22.42
CA ALA A 18 2.51 -17.25 -22.70
C ALA A 18 3.56 -17.50 -21.59
N ALA A 19 3.15 -17.31 -20.32
CA ALA A 19 4.01 -17.58 -19.17
C ALA A 19 4.41 -19.06 -19.06
N VAL A 20 3.42 -19.96 -19.16
CA VAL A 20 3.62 -21.42 -19.06
C VAL A 20 4.56 -21.90 -20.17
N ALA A 21 4.28 -21.53 -21.43
CA ALA A 21 5.13 -21.90 -22.57
C ALA A 21 6.56 -21.34 -22.48
N SER A 22 6.76 -20.28 -21.69
CA SER A 22 8.06 -19.61 -21.52
C SER A 22 8.82 -20.03 -20.26
N GLY A 23 8.35 -21.09 -19.57
CA GLY A 23 9.05 -21.69 -18.44
C GLY A 23 8.80 -21.01 -17.10
N ALA A 24 7.60 -20.46 -16.88
CA ALA A 24 7.18 -20.04 -15.55
C ALA A 24 7.09 -21.26 -14.61
N ASP A 25 7.56 -21.13 -13.37
CA ASP A 25 7.33 -22.15 -12.33
C ASP A 25 5.97 -21.95 -11.66
N ALA A 26 5.51 -20.69 -11.62
CA ALA A 26 4.22 -20.29 -11.09
C ALA A 26 3.67 -19.08 -11.85
N VAL A 27 2.35 -18.95 -11.87
CA VAL A 27 1.64 -17.77 -12.37
C VAL A 27 0.81 -17.14 -11.25
N TYR A 28 0.71 -15.81 -11.23
CA TYR A 28 -0.25 -15.11 -10.39
C TYR A 28 -1.31 -14.38 -11.22
N LEU A 29 -2.56 -14.53 -10.82
CA LEU A 29 -3.72 -13.96 -11.50
C LEU A 29 -4.73 -13.41 -10.51
N GLY A 30 -5.72 -12.65 -10.98
CA GLY A 30 -6.82 -12.17 -10.16
C GLY A 30 -8.15 -12.45 -10.83
N MET A 31 -9.18 -12.60 -10.00
CA MET A 31 -10.57 -12.61 -10.44
C MET A 31 -11.11 -11.18 -10.57
N GLN A 32 -12.41 -11.04 -10.79
CA GLN A 32 -13.06 -9.74 -11.00
C GLN A 32 -12.97 -8.82 -9.76
N ASN A 33 -13.00 -9.40 -8.55
CA ASN A 33 -12.98 -8.64 -7.29
C ASN A 33 -11.68 -8.87 -6.50
N PHE A 34 -11.42 -7.97 -5.55
CA PHE A 34 -10.33 -8.04 -4.56
C PHE A 34 -8.90 -8.07 -5.12
N THR A 35 -8.69 -7.59 -6.34
CA THR A 35 -7.39 -7.57 -7.02
C THR A 35 -6.84 -6.16 -7.15
N ALA A 36 -5.54 -5.97 -6.89
CA ALA A 36 -4.86 -4.66 -7.04
C ALA A 36 -4.77 -4.14 -8.49
N ARG A 37 -5.42 -4.82 -9.44
CA ARG A 37 -5.56 -4.48 -10.86
C ARG A 37 -7.02 -4.70 -11.30
N ALA A 38 -7.94 -3.88 -10.80
CA ALA A 38 -9.37 -4.01 -11.07
C ALA A 38 -9.72 -3.87 -12.57
N TYR A 39 -8.92 -3.11 -13.33
CA TYR A 39 -9.13 -2.87 -14.76
C TYR A 39 -8.33 -3.81 -15.69
N ALA A 40 -7.67 -4.84 -15.15
CA ALA A 40 -7.16 -5.92 -16.01
C ALA A 40 -8.34 -6.77 -16.51
N LYS A 41 -8.15 -7.54 -17.60
CA LYS A 41 -9.20 -8.44 -18.12
C LYS A 41 -9.73 -9.39 -17.04
N ASN A 42 -8.81 -9.91 -16.22
CA ASN A 42 -9.07 -10.77 -15.07
C ASN A 42 -9.79 -12.08 -15.43
N PHE A 43 -9.83 -13.00 -14.48
CA PHE A 43 -10.41 -14.31 -14.66
C PHE A 43 -11.86 -14.31 -14.12
N ASN A 44 -12.76 -14.98 -14.85
CA ASN A 44 -14.04 -15.43 -14.32
C ASN A 44 -13.91 -16.89 -13.86
N GLU A 45 -15.02 -17.49 -13.43
CA GLU A 45 -15.06 -18.88 -12.95
C GLU A 45 -14.58 -19.89 -14.01
N GLU A 46 -15.09 -19.78 -15.23
CA GLU A 46 -14.74 -20.64 -16.35
C GLU A 46 -13.24 -20.56 -16.69
N TYR A 47 -12.70 -19.34 -16.77
CA TYR A 47 -11.30 -19.14 -17.08
C TYR A 47 -10.39 -19.58 -15.94
N LEU A 48 -10.82 -19.47 -14.68
CA LEU A 48 -10.04 -20.00 -13.56
C LEU A 48 -9.94 -21.53 -13.62
N LYS A 49 -11.03 -22.21 -13.97
CA LYS A 49 -11.01 -23.65 -14.20
C LYS A 49 -10.04 -24.03 -15.32
N LYS A 50 -10.13 -23.37 -16.47
CA LYS A 50 -9.19 -23.56 -17.59
C LYS A 50 -7.74 -23.26 -17.19
N ALA A 51 -7.51 -22.25 -16.37
CA ALA A 51 -6.19 -21.93 -15.84
C ALA A 51 -5.63 -23.08 -15.00
N ALA A 52 -6.43 -23.65 -14.09
CA ALA A 52 -6.03 -24.79 -13.27
C ALA A 52 -5.70 -26.03 -14.10
N GLU A 53 -6.51 -26.35 -15.13
CA GLU A 53 -6.28 -27.45 -16.07
C GLU A 53 -4.94 -27.31 -16.80
N ILE A 54 -4.64 -26.11 -17.34
CA ILE A 54 -3.37 -25.81 -18.01
C ILE A 54 -2.21 -25.89 -17.02
N CYS A 55 -2.31 -25.18 -15.89
CA CYS A 55 -1.25 -25.12 -14.89
C CYS A 55 -0.89 -26.52 -14.38
N LYS A 56 -1.88 -27.34 -14.04
CA LYS A 56 -1.66 -28.72 -13.58
C LYS A 56 -1.02 -29.58 -14.66
N ALA A 57 -1.49 -29.51 -15.89
CA ALA A 57 -0.96 -30.30 -17.01
C ALA A 57 0.50 -29.98 -17.35
N ASN A 58 0.98 -28.76 -17.02
CA ASN A 58 2.34 -28.31 -17.29
C ASN A 58 3.21 -28.18 -16.01
N ASN A 59 2.74 -28.68 -14.86
CA ASN A 59 3.44 -28.58 -13.56
C ASN A 59 3.80 -27.13 -13.15
N VAL A 60 2.91 -26.18 -13.48
CA VAL A 60 3.02 -24.77 -13.10
C VAL A 60 2.04 -24.48 -11.99
N LYS A 61 2.47 -23.79 -10.94
CA LYS A 61 1.58 -23.40 -9.82
C LYS A 61 0.72 -22.19 -10.17
N ILE A 62 -0.43 -22.08 -9.54
CA ILE A 62 -1.37 -20.97 -9.72
C ILE A 62 -1.63 -20.25 -8.39
N TYR A 63 -1.33 -18.95 -8.36
CA TYR A 63 -1.53 -18.09 -7.19
C TYR A 63 -2.63 -17.07 -7.45
N LEU A 64 -3.67 -17.05 -6.62
CA LEU A 64 -4.75 -16.07 -6.72
C LEU A 64 -4.39 -14.80 -5.94
N THR A 65 -4.48 -13.64 -6.56
CA THR A 65 -4.40 -12.36 -5.86
C THR A 65 -5.74 -11.96 -5.28
N MET A 66 -5.80 -11.80 -3.97
CA MET A 66 -6.90 -11.19 -3.21
C MET A 66 -6.30 -10.10 -2.30
N ASN A 67 -5.57 -9.17 -2.91
CA ASN A 67 -4.57 -8.31 -2.27
C ASN A 67 -4.95 -6.83 -2.26
N THR A 68 -6.21 -6.54 -1.96
CA THR A 68 -6.74 -5.19 -1.74
C THR A 68 -7.36 -5.08 -0.37
N LEU A 69 -7.51 -3.86 0.12
CA LEU A 69 -8.24 -3.56 1.36
C LEU A 69 -9.73 -3.94 1.25
N VAL A 70 -10.23 -4.62 2.28
CA VAL A 70 -11.58 -5.22 2.31
C VAL A 70 -12.46 -4.49 3.32
N LYS A 71 -13.59 -3.96 2.87
CA LYS A 71 -14.58 -3.30 3.75
C LYS A 71 -15.39 -4.35 4.50
N ASN A 72 -15.97 -3.98 5.63
CA ASN A 72 -16.77 -4.88 6.46
C ASN A 72 -17.93 -5.54 5.69
N SER A 73 -18.58 -4.80 4.78
CA SER A 73 -19.66 -5.29 3.92
C SER A 73 -19.21 -6.29 2.85
N GLU A 74 -17.92 -6.37 2.55
CA GLU A 74 -17.37 -7.16 1.45
C GLU A 74 -16.76 -8.49 1.91
N ILE A 75 -16.70 -8.74 3.22
CA ILE A 75 -16.03 -9.90 3.80
C ILE A 75 -16.66 -11.21 3.33
N LYS A 76 -17.99 -11.26 3.28
CA LYS A 76 -18.71 -12.45 2.79
C LYS A 76 -18.34 -12.76 1.35
N ASP A 77 -18.29 -11.74 0.49
CA ASP A 77 -17.95 -11.90 -0.93
C ASP A 77 -16.47 -12.25 -1.12
N PHE A 78 -15.58 -11.75 -0.26
CA PHE A 78 -14.17 -12.12 -0.24
C PHE A 78 -14.03 -13.63 -0.03
N PHE A 79 -14.60 -14.17 1.04
CA PHE A 79 -14.48 -15.61 1.33
C PHE A 79 -15.25 -16.47 0.34
N LYS A 80 -16.39 -16.02 -0.19
CA LYS A 80 -17.09 -16.73 -1.28
C LYS A 80 -16.23 -16.89 -2.53
N GLN A 81 -15.50 -15.84 -2.93
CA GLN A 81 -14.56 -15.92 -4.05
C GLN A 81 -13.39 -16.86 -3.73
N LEU A 82 -12.91 -16.86 -2.49
CA LEU A 82 -11.84 -17.75 -2.05
C LEU A 82 -12.29 -19.22 -2.01
N ASP A 83 -13.52 -19.51 -1.57
CA ASP A 83 -14.13 -20.85 -1.59
C ASP A 83 -14.09 -21.44 -2.99
N PHE A 84 -14.60 -20.68 -3.96
CA PHE A 84 -14.61 -21.09 -5.36
C PHE A 84 -13.18 -21.37 -5.87
N ALA A 85 -12.25 -20.44 -5.65
CA ALA A 85 -10.89 -20.59 -6.12
C ALA A 85 -10.15 -21.76 -5.45
N TYR A 86 -10.40 -21.98 -4.15
CA TYR A 86 -9.85 -23.10 -3.40
C TYR A 86 -10.31 -24.44 -3.98
N LEU A 87 -11.60 -24.57 -4.32
CA LEU A 87 -12.16 -25.75 -5.00
C LEU A 87 -11.61 -25.96 -6.41
N MET A 88 -11.28 -24.88 -7.14
CA MET A 88 -10.60 -24.97 -8.44
C MET A 88 -9.13 -25.39 -8.32
N GLY A 89 -8.59 -25.49 -7.11
CA GLY A 89 -7.27 -26.06 -6.86
C GLY A 89 -6.13 -25.05 -6.89
N ILE A 90 -6.36 -23.79 -6.53
CA ILE A 90 -5.25 -22.83 -6.43
C ILE A 90 -4.18 -23.27 -5.42
N ASP A 91 -2.91 -22.99 -5.70
CA ASP A 91 -1.79 -23.39 -4.83
C ASP A 91 -1.57 -22.40 -3.68
N ALA A 92 -1.83 -21.11 -3.92
CA ALA A 92 -1.70 -20.07 -2.93
C ALA A 92 -2.68 -18.92 -3.16
N VAL A 93 -2.99 -18.19 -2.09
CA VAL A 93 -3.64 -16.88 -2.14
C VAL A 93 -2.66 -15.79 -1.68
N ILE A 94 -2.62 -14.69 -2.40
CA ILE A 94 -1.80 -13.51 -2.09
C ILE A 94 -2.73 -12.45 -1.49
N ILE A 95 -2.55 -12.13 -0.20
CA ILE A 95 -3.43 -11.22 0.55
C ILE A 95 -2.70 -9.97 1.05
N GLN A 96 -3.46 -8.92 1.33
CA GLN A 96 -2.96 -7.72 2.03
C GLN A 96 -3.36 -7.74 3.52
N GLU A 97 -4.60 -8.15 3.83
CA GLU A 97 -5.19 -8.10 5.18
C GLU A 97 -4.48 -9.06 6.17
N PRO A 98 -3.76 -8.55 7.19
CA PRO A 98 -3.11 -9.39 8.20
C PRO A 98 -4.09 -10.26 8.99
N SER A 99 -5.28 -9.73 9.27
CA SER A 99 -6.32 -10.41 10.04
C SER A 99 -6.83 -11.68 9.35
N PHE A 100 -6.76 -11.74 8.01
CA PHE A 100 -7.25 -12.89 7.25
C PHE A 100 -6.23 -14.03 7.18
N LEU A 101 -4.96 -13.80 7.54
CA LEU A 101 -3.92 -14.81 7.48
C LEU A 101 -4.30 -16.06 8.26
N ARG A 102 -4.63 -15.92 9.55
CA ARG A 102 -5.01 -17.06 10.40
C ARG A 102 -6.34 -17.68 9.98
N ILE A 103 -7.33 -16.84 9.68
CA ILE A 103 -8.65 -17.27 9.22
C ILE A 103 -8.52 -18.18 7.99
N ILE A 104 -7.70 -17.79 7.01
CA ILE A 104 -7.50 -18.60 5.80
C ILE A 104 -6.78 -19.90 6.13
N LYS A 105 -5.71 -19.87 6.93
CA LYS A 105 -4.96 -21.08 7.27
C LYS A 105 -5.79 -22.11 8.04
N GLU A 106 -6.72 -21.67 8.87
CA GLU A 106 -7.61 -22.54 9.66
C GLU A 106 -8.76 -23.11 8.83
N ASN A 107 -9.28 -22.35 7.86
CA ASN A 107 -10.46 -22.74 7.08
C ASN A 107 -10.16 -23.41 5.72
N TYR A 108 -8.94 -23.26 5.18
CA TYR A 108 -8.57 -23.78 3.86
C TYR A 108 -7.33 -24.68 3.94
N PRO A 109 -7.49 -25.95 4.40
CA PRO A 109 -6.36 -26.87 4.55
C PRO A 109 -5.55 -27.04 3.27
N GLY A 110 -4.22 -26.93 3.40
CA GLY A 110 -3.27 -27.08 2.29
C GLY A 110 -3.19 -25.88 1.33
N LEU A 111 -3.98 -24.82 1.52
CA LEU A 111 -3.82 -23.58 0.77
C LEU A 111 -2.68 -22.74 1.38
N LYS A 112 -1.69 -22.38 0.56
CA LYS A 112 -0.62 -21.47 1.01
C LYS A 112 -1.11 -20.03 1.06
N VAL A 113 -0.58 -19.26 2.01
CA VAL A 113 -0.90 -17.84 2.15
C VAL A 113 0.36 -17.00 1.99
N HIS A 114 0.35 -16.09 1.02
CA HIS A 114 1.44 -15.18 0.73
C HIS A 114 1.04 -13.76 1.10
N MET A 115 1.88 -13.03 1.84
CA MET A 115 1.66 -11.60 2.08
C MET A 115 2.10 -10.80 0.85
N SER A 116 1.20 -9.95 0.37
CA SER A 116 1.42 -9.07 -0.78
C SER A 116 2.40 -7.96 -0.45
N THR A 117 3.13 -7.45 -1.45
CA THR A 117 3.93 -6.21 -1.32
C THR A 117 3.09 -5.01 -0.85
N GLN A 118 1.75 -5.07 -0.99
CA GLN A 118 0.81 -4.08 -0.45
C GLN A 118 0.79 -3.99 1.08
N THR A 119 1.45 -4.90 1.82
CA THR A 119 1.64 -4.76 3.26
C THR A 119 2.79 -3.81 3.64
N GLY A 120 3.66 -3.45 2.69
CA GLY A 120 4.73 -2.47 2.92
C GLY A 120 5.86 -2.98 3.84
N VAL A 121 6.24 -4.26 3.74
CA VAL A 121 7.33 -4.82 4.56
C VAL A 121 8.69 -4.25 4.15
N LEU A 122 9.27 -3.43 5.03
CA LEU A 122 10.55 -2.72 4.83
C LEU A 122 11.68 -3.17 5.78
N ASN A 123 11.38 -4.02 6.77
CA ASN A 123 12.37 -4.51 7.73
C ASN A 123 11.99 -5.89 8.29
N SER A 124 12.94 -6.54 8.97
CA SER A 124 12.77 -7.90 9.47
C SER A 124 11.74 -8.02 10.61
N ILE A 125 11.58 -7.01 11.47
CA ILE A 125 10.56 -7.04 12.53
C ILE A 125 9.17 -7.04 11.91
N HIS A 126 8.93 -6.18 10.91
CA HIS A 126 7.67 -6.17 10.17
C HIS A 126 7.45 -7.51 9.45
N ALA A 127 8.47 -8.08 8.80
CA ALA A 127 8.34 -9.41 8.17
C ALA A 127 7.95 -10.50 9.18
N ASN A 128 8.51 -10.46 10.39
CA ASN A 128 8.24 -11.45 11.45
C ASN A 128 6.83 -11.37 12.05
N LEU A 129 6.10 -10.26 11.87
CA LEU A 129 4.66 -10.23 12.17
C LEU A 129 3.87 -11.23 11.31
N PHE A 130 4.39 -11.55 10.14
CA PHE A 130 3.78 -12.49 9.19
C PHE A 130 4.49 -13.85 9.17
N LYS A 131 5.13 -14.25 10.28
CA LYS A 131 5.84 -15.55 10.38
C LYS A 131 4.95 -16.78 10.15
N GLU A 132 3.63 -16.62 10.23
CA GLU A 132 2.66 -17.68 9.93
C GLU A 132 2.37 -17.80 8.43
N ALA A 133 2.65 -16.77 7.63
CA ALA A 133 2.56 -16.84 6.18
C ALA A 133 3.62 -17.80 5.62
N ASP A 134 3.31 -18.43 4.49
CA ASP A 134 4.24 -19.28 3.77
C ASP A 134 5.32 -18.44 3.08
N ARG A 135 4.94 -17.22 2.66
CA ARG A 135 5.80 -16.29 1.91
C ARG A 135 5.46 -14.83 2.19
N VAL A 136 6.47 -13.98 2.22
CA VAL A 136 6.31 -12.52 2.29
C VAL A 136 6.94 -11.88 1.05
N ASN A 137 6.12 -11.17 0.26
CA ASN A 137 6.60 -10.32 -0.82
C ASN A 137 6.99 -8.95 -0.24
N ILE A 138 8.29 -8.70 -0.13
CA ILE A 138 8.81 -7.49 0.51
C ILE A 138 8.68 -6.26 -0.40
N ALA A 139 8.83 -5.07 0.20
CA ALA A 139 8.72 -3.80 -0.50
C ALA A 139 9.74 -3.66 -1.65
N ARG A 140 9.36 -2.93 -2.71
CA ARG A 140 10.22 -2.68 -3.90
C ARG A 140 11.26 -1.59 -3.65
N GLU A 141 11.09 -0.88 -2.54
CA GLU A 141 11.84 0.29 -2.14
C GLU A 141 13.04 -0.07 -1.24
N LEU A 142 13.49 -1.34 -1.28
CA LEU A 142 14.62 -1.86 -0.51
C LEU A 142 15.89 -1.96 -1.37
N SER A 143 17.03 -1.65 -0.75
CA SER A 143 18.35 -1.92 -1.34
C SER A 143 18.74 -3.39 -1.20
N LYS A 144 19.71 -3.85 -2.00
CA LYS A 144 20.31 -5.18 -1.87
C LYS A 144 20.71 -5.50 -0.43
N GLU A 145 21.39 -4.57 0.25
CA GLU A 145 21.86 -4.79 1.62
C GLU A 145 20.71 -4.91 2.61
N GLN A 146 19.65 -4.13 2.44
CA GLN A 146 18.45 -4.24 3.27
C GLN A 146 17.74 -5.58 3.04
N ILE A 147 17.63 -6.04 1.79
CA ILE A 147 17.09 -7.36 1.45
C ILE A 147 17.93 -8.47 2.11
N ARG A 148 19.27 -8.36 2.07
CA ARG A 148 20.18 -9.32 2.71
C ARG A 148 19.97 -9.39 4.22
N VAL A 149 19.78 -8.25 4.88
CA VAL A 149 19.51 -8.20 6.33
C VAL A 149 18.16 -8.83 6.66
N ILE A 150 17.10 -8.51 5.91
CA ILE A 150 15.78 -9.15 6.10
C ILE A 150 15.90 -10.66 5.91
N ARG A 151 16.58 -11.12 4.86
CA ARG A 151 16.79 -12.54 4.63
C ARG A 151 17.49 -13.23 5.79
N LYS A 152 18.51 -12.60 6.39
CA LYS A 152 19.24 -13.14 7.55
C LYS A 152 18.34 -13.29 8.78
N ASN A 153 17.42 -12.35 8.98
CA ASN A 153 16.60 -12.22 10.20
C ASN A 153 15.16 -12.77 10.07
N PHE A 154 14.79 -13.29 8.91
CA PHE A 154 13.48 -13.87 8.65
C PHE A 154 13.69 -15.29 8.10
N ALA A 155 12.90 -16.27 8.55
CA ALA A 155 13.13 -17.67 8.18
C ALA A 155 12.22 -18.19 7.03
N LYS A 156 11.06 -17.55 6.78
CA LYS A 156 10.07 -18.01 5.77
C LYS A 156 10.45 -17.59 4.35
N GLU A 157 9.66 -17.99 3.35
CA GLU A 157 9.97 -17.63 1.97
C GLU A 157 9.92 -16.11 1.74
N ILE A 158 10.92 -15.58 1.03
CA ILE A 158 10.94 -14.18 0.57
C ILE A 158 10.70 -14.15 -0.94
N GLU A 159 9.82 -13.25 -1.36
CA GLU A 159 9.58 -12.90 -2.75
C GLU A 159 9.97 -11.44 -2.99
N ILE A 160 10.61 -11.17 -4.13
CA ILE A 160 10.94 -9.81 -4.58
C ILE A 160 10.44 -9.60 -6.00
N PHE A 161 10.11 -8.36 -6.35
CA PHE A 161 9.97 -8.01 -7.76
C PHE A 161 11.34 -7.86 -8.40
N VAL A 162 11.49 -8.39 -9.61
CA VAL A 162 12.72 -8.27 -10.40
C VAL A 162 12.53 -7.53 -11.71
N HIS A 163 11.29 -7.39 -12.17
CA HIS A 163 11.01 -6.75 -13.45
C HIS A 163 9.62 -6.11 -13.47
N GLY A 164 9.48 -5.01 -14.23
CA GLY A 164 8.19 -4.36 -14.51
C GLY A 164 7.97 -3.07 -13.71
N ALA A 165 6.71 -2.63 -13.68
CA ALA A 165 6.39 -1.24 -13.30
C ALA A 165 6.67 -0.94 -11.82
N LEU A 166 7.45 0.11 -11.57
CA LEU A 166 7.69 0.63 -10.22
C LEU A 166 6.54 1.51 -9.75
N CYS A 167 6.13 1.31 -8.50
CA CYS A 167 5.33 2.29 -7.78
C CYS A 167 6.29 3.28 -7.13
N VAL A 168 5.94 4.56 -7.16
CA VAL A 168 6.76 5.61 -6.54
C VAL A 168 6.44 5.79 -5.04
N CYS A 169 5.20 5.49 -4.67
CA CYS A 169 4.78 5.45 -3.27
C CYS A 169 5.12 4.09 -2.67
N ILE A 170 5.45 4.06 -1.37
CA ILE A 170 5.49 2.84 -0.58
C ILE A 170 4.23 2.03 -0.86
N SER A 171 4.45 0.77 -1.22
CA SER A 171 3.41 -0.13 -1.70
C SER A 171 2.32 -0.31 -0.64
N GLY A 172 1.05 -0.06 -1.03
CA GLY A 172 -0.11 -0.15 -0.14
C GLY A 172 -0.46 1.12 0.63
N SER A 173 0.30 2.21 0.48
CA SER A 173 0.12 3.45 1.27
C SER A 173 -0.33 4.67 0.44
N CYS A 174 -0.80 4.48 -0.80
CA CYS A 174 -1.12 5.60 -1.70
C CYS A 174 -2.60 5.99 -1.63
N LEU A 175 -2.86 7.18 -1.12
CA LEU A 175 -4.20 7.79 -1.03
C LEU A 175 -4.47 8.77 -2.18
N PHE A 176 -3.44 9.19 -2.94
CA PHE A 176 -3.54 10.23 -3.98
C PHE A 176 -4.70 10.00 -4.95
N SER A 177 -4.78 8.82 -5.56
CA SER A 177 -5.81 8.50 -6.54
C SER A 177 -7.22 8.41 -5.93
N SER A 178 -7.31 8.10 -4.63
CA SER A 178 -8.58 8.00 -3.90
C SER A 178 -9.15 9.39 -3.59
N PHE A 179 -8.29 10.29 -3.10
CA PHE A 179 -8.71 11.62 -2.70
C PHE A 179 -8.98 12.50 -3.91
N ILE A 180 -8.16 12.46 -4.96
CA ILE A 180 -8.33 13.35 -6.13
C ILE A 180 -9.42 12.90 -7.12
N GLY A 181 -9.88 11.64 -7.07
CA GLY A 181 -10.86 11.16 -8.05
C GLY A 181 -11.61 9.88 -7.68
N GLY A 182 -11.75 9.57 -6.40
CA GLY A 182 -12.57 8.45 -5.89
C GLY A 182 -12.04 7.05 -6.21
N ARG A 183 -10.86 6.96 -6.83
CA ARG A 183 -10.28 5.73 -7.38
C ARG A 183 -9.14 5.23 -6.51
N SER A 184 -9.47 4.53 -5.43
CA SER A 184 -8.47 4.01 -4.48
C SER A 184 -7.44 3.07 -5.12
N GLY A 185 -6.16 3.44 -5.00
CA GLY A 185 -5.05 2.61 -5.47
C GLY A 185 -4.85 1.34 -4.63
N ASN A 186 -5.12 1.43 -3.33
CA ASN A 186 -5.06 0.30 -2.39
C ASN A 186 -6.23 -0.67 -2.57
N ARG A 187 -7.25 -0.27 -3.32
CA ARG A 187 -8.39 -1.12 -3.74
C ARG A 187 -8.38 -1.45 -5.23
N GLY A 188 -7.19 -1.37 -5.85
CA GLY A 188 -6.96 -1.83 -7.23
C GLY A 188 -7.48 -0.92 -8.33
N ARG A 189 -8.00 0.27 -7.99
CA ARG A 189 -8.61 1.20 -8.94
C ARG A 189 -7.72 2.38 -9.34
N CYS A 190 -6.42 2.32 -9.01
CA CYS A 190 -5.45 3.39 -9.24
C CYS A 190 -5.55 4.04 -10.63
N ALA A 191 -5.73 5.35 -10.68
CA ALA A 191 -5.74 6.17 -11.89
C ALA A 191 -4.34 6.68 -12.30
N GLN A 192 -3.30 6.17 -11.63
CA GLN A 192 -1.89 6.46 -11.91
C GLN A 192 -1.54 7.97 -11.89
N PRO A 193 -1.89 8.73 -10.82
CA PRO A 193 -1.57 10.17 -10.75
C PRO A 193 -0.08 10.45 -10.89
N CYS A 194 0.78 9.56 -10.36
CA CYS A 194 2.23 9.66 -10.51
C CYS A 194 2.74 9.58 -11.96
N ARG A 195 1.90 9.21 -12.94
CA ARG A 195 2.26 9.12 -14.36
C ARG A 195 1.83 10.34 -15.17
N LYS A 196 1.26 11.35 -14.53
CA LYS A 196 0.77 12.57 -15.17
C LYS A 196 1.83 13.67 -15.23
N LEU A 197 1.50 14.74 -15.96
CA LEU A 197 2.31 15.94 -16.07
C LEU A 197 2.12 16.83 -14.83
N TYR A 198 3.22 17.40 -14.37
CA TYR A 198 3.28 18.38 -13.29
C TYR A 198 3.99 19.65 -13.76
N ASP A 199 3.69 20.76 -13.09
CA ASP A 199 4.26 22.10 -13.27
C ASP A 199 4.09 22.64 -14.70
N VAL A 200 2.85 22.54 -15.19
CA VAL A 200 2.46 22.93 -16.54
C VAL A 200 2.37 24.46 -16.69
N ARG A 201 3.28 25.05 -17.47
CA ARG A 201 3.42 26.53 -17.61
C ARG A 201 2.33 27.19 -18.47
N ASN A 202 1.69 26.45 -19.38
CA ASN A 202 0.68 26.95 -20.32
C ASN A 202 -0.69 26.25 -20.22
N ALA A 203 -1.01 25.60 -19.10
CA ALA A 203 -2.34 25.01 -18.93
C ALA A 203 -3.40 26.12 -18.78
N PRO A 204 -4.48 26.11 -19.59
CA PRO A 204 -5.51 27.15 -19.54
C PRO A 204 -6.09 27.25 -18.12
N SER A 205 -6.38 28.49 -17.71
CA SER A 205 -7.13 28.76 -16.48
C SER A 205 -8.53 28.19 -16.63
N ILE A 206 -8.79 27.03 -16.04
CA ILE A 206 -10.12 26.45 -16.03
C ILE A 206 -10.87 27.04 -14.82
N SER A 207 -11.51 28.18 -15.05
CA SER A 207 -12.49 28.76 -14.11
C SER A 207 -13.83 28.01 -14.09
N GLU A 208 -14.05 27.01 -14.95
CA GLU A 208 -15.24 26.18 -14.94
C GLU A 208 -14.90 24.80 -15.48
N HIS A 209 -14.66 23.79 -14.64
CA HIS A 209 -14.35 22.40 -15.01
C HIS A 209 -14.90 21.92 -16.39
N PRO A 210 -14.15 21.92 -17.51
CA PRO A 210 -14.48 21.06 -18.62
C PRO A 210 -13.47 19.91 -18.64
N LYS A 211 -13.94 18.74 -19.06
CA LYS A 211 -13.07 17.61 -19.37
C LYS A 211 -12.05 18.07 -20.42
N ILE A 212 -10.79 18.25 -20.04
CA ILE A 212 -9.69 18.42 -21.00
C ILE A 212 -9.69 17.15 -21.87
N PRO A 213 -9.93 17.24 -23.19
CA PRO A 213 -9.86 16.06 -24.06
C PRO A 213 -8.44 15.47 -23.99
N GLU A 214 -8.30 14.14 -23.91
CA GLU A 214 -6.99 13.46 -23.85
C GLU A 214 -6.01 13.89 -24.95
N LYS A 215 -6.53 14.36 -26.10
CA LYS A 215 -5.74 14.82 -27.25
C LYS A 215 -5.08 16.20 -27.11
N THR A 216 -5.42 17.01 -26.10
CA THR A 216 -4.80 18.36 -25.94
C THR A 216 -3.56 18.36 -25.04
N GLN A 217 -3.17 17.20 -24.47
CA GLN A 217 -1.93 17.06 -23.68
C GLN A 217 -0.63 17.28 -24.49
N GLU A 218 -0.72 17.31 -25.82
CA GLU A 218 0.44 17.50 -26.71
C GLU A 218 0.96 18.96 -26.75
N PHE A 219 0.24 19.93 -26.18
CA PHE A 219 0.59 21.36 -26.23
C PHE A 219 1.06 21.94 -24.89
N PHE A 220 1.28 21.10 -23.88
CA PHE A 220 1.62 21.54 -22.53
C PHE A 220 3.10 21.30 -22.19
N ASP A 221 3.84 22.39 -21.99
CA ASP A 221 5.16 22.36 -21.34
C ASP A 221 5.00 22.01 -19.85
N GLY A 222 5.23 20.74 -19.52
CA GLY A 222 5.25 20.21 -18.16
C GLY A 222 6.24 19.05 -18.01
N ILE A 223 6.41 18.52 -16.80
CA ILE A 223 7.35 17.43 -16.51
C ILE A 223 6.67 16.21 -15.90
N TYR A 224 7.15 15.01 -16.22
CA TYR A 224 6.70 13.77 -15.58
C TYR A 224 7.39 13.53 -14.23
N TYR A 225 7.22 14.47 -13.29
CA TYR A 225 8.04 14.56 -12.09
C TYR A 225 8.00 13.32 -11.18
N LEU A 226 6.83 12.68 -11.04
CA LEU A 226 6.64 11.50 -10.19
C LEU A 226 6.72 10.18 -10.97
N SER A 227 6.91 10.23 -12.29
CA SER A 227 6.89 9.03 -13.12
C SER A 227 8.18 8.28 -12.94
N THR A 228 8.10 6.97 -12.75
CA THR A 228 9.27 6.09 -12.60
C THR A 228 9.66 5.37 -13.90
N LYS A 229 10.93 5.01 -14.00
CA LYS A 229 11.46 4.01 -14.92
C LYS A 229 10.90 2.62 -14.57
N GLU A 230 11.17 1.64 -15.42
CA GLU A 230 10.78 0.24 -15.19
C GLU A 230 11.89 -0.50 -14.44
N LEU A 231 11.51 -1.34 -13.49
CA LEU A 231 12.46 -2.20 -12.80
C LEU A 231 12.98 -3.25 -13.79
N SER A 232 14.29 -3.45 -13.79
CA SER A 232 14.90 -4.64 -14.39
C SER A 232 16.16 -5.02 -13.63
N LEU A 233 16.14 -6.18 -12.98
CA LEU A 233 17.28 -6.73 -12.25
C LEU A 233 17.94 -7.90 -13.00
N ILE A 234 17.72 -7.98 -14.31
CA ILE A 234 18.22 -9.08 -15.15
C ILE A 234 19.75 -9.13 -15.20
N ASP A 235 20.41 -7.98 -15.13
CA ASP A 235 21.87 -7.84 -15.03
C ASP A 235 22.40 -8.20 -13.62
N LYS A 236 21.54 -8.13 -12.59
CA LYS A 236 21.84 -8.52 -11.21
C LYS A 236 21.47 -9.96 -10.88
N ILE A 237 20.99 -10.75 -11.84
CA ILE A 237 20.42 -12.08 -11.57
C ILE A 237 21.40 -13.05 -10.91
N ASN A 238 22.68 -13.04 -11.30
CA ASN A 238 23.71 -13.91 -10.73
C ASN A 238 23.97 -13.59 -9.25
N GLU A 239 23.80 -12.33 -8.86
CA GLU A 239 23.88 -11.89 -7.48
C GLU A 239 22.62 -12.30 -6.70
N ILE A 240 21.44 -12.09 -7.28
CA ILE A 240 20.16 -12.43 -6.65
C ILE A 240 20.08 -13.93 -6.32
N LYS A 241 20.61 -14.80 -7.20
CA LYS A 241 20.70 -16.26 -6.95
C LYS A 241 21.45 -16.60 -5.65
N LYS A 242 22.38 -15.74 -5.22
CA LYS A 242 23.20 -15.93 -4.01
C LYS A 242 22.56 -15.32 -2.76
N LEU A 243 21.50 -14.51 -2.91
CA LEU A 243 20.83 -13.83 -1.79
C LEU A 243 19.86 -14.73 -1.00
N GLY A 244 19.60 -15.97 -1.43
CA GLY A 244 18.65 -16.85 -0.73
C GLY A 244 17.18 -16.43 -0.87
N ILE A 245 16.85 -15.75 -1.97
CA ILE A 245 15.47 -15.37 -2.31
C ILE A 245 14.74 -16.57 -2.92
N ASN A 246 13.49 -16.79 -2.50
CA ASN A 246 12.72 -17.98 -2.87
C ASN A 246 11.93 -17.81 -4.16
N SER A 247 11.47 -16.58 -4.45
CA SER A 247 10.63 -16.28 -5.62
C SER A 247 10.99 -14.94 -6.24
N LEU A 248 11.17 -14.92 -7.56
CA LEU A 248 11.40 -13.74 -8.37
C LEU A 248 10.14 -13.44 -9.18
N LYS A 249 9.54 -12.30 -8.88
CA LYS A 249 8.27 -11.89 -9.46
C LYS A 249 8.44 -10.88 -10.58
N ILE A 250 7.78 -11.14 -11.70
CA ILE A 250 7.65 -10.20 -12.82
C ILE A 250 6.31 -9.48 -12.69
N GLU A 251 6.31 -8.14 -12.63
CA GLU A 251 5.09 -7.34 -12.71
C GLU A 251 4.65 -7.17 -14.16
N GLY A 252 3.38 -7.47 -14.47
CA GLY A 252 2.90 -7.32 -15.84
C GLY A 252 1.48 -7.78 -16.12
N ARG A 253 0.59 -7.81 -15.12
CA ARG A 253 -0.79 -8.32 -15.33
C ARG A 253 -1.63 -7.50 -16.30
N MET A 254 -1.25 -6.27 -16.58
CA MET A 254 -1.89 -5.42 -17.60
C MET A 254 -1.08 -5.37 -18.90
N ARG A 255 -0.06 -6.22 -19.06
CA ARG A 255 0.82 -6.26 -20.24
C ARG A 255 0.36 -7.31 -21.24
N THR A 256 0.90 -7.23 -22.44
CA THR A 256 0.58 -8.14 -23.55
C THR A 256 1.12 -9.56 -23.28
N PRO A 257 0.55 -10.60 -23.91
CA PRO A 257 1.13 -11.95 -23.86
C PRO A 257 2.59 -11.98 -24.30
N TYR A 258 2.95 -11.23 -25.36
CA TYR A 258 4.33 -11.11 -25.84
C TYR A 258 5.31 -10.57 -24.78
N TYR A 259 4.90 -9.56 -24.00
CA TYR A 259 5.70 -9.09 -22.87
C TYR A 259 5.95 -10.20 -21.84
N VAL A 260 4.89 -10.92 -21.48
CA VAL A 260 4.97 -12.00 -20.50
C VAL A 260 5.88 -13.12 -21.00
N ALA A 261 5.73 -13.56 -22.25
CA ALA A 261 6.58 -14.60 -22.84
C ALA A 261 8.04 -14.15 -22.90
N THR A 262 8.30 -12.95 -23.43
CA THR A 262 9.67 -12.43 -23.60
C THR A 262 10.40 -12.31 -22.26
N THR A 263 9.75 -11.71 -21.27
CA THR A 263 10.36 -11.53 -19.95
C THR A 263 10.53 -12.86 -19.22
N ALA A 264 9.52 -13.73 -19.22
CA ALA A 264 9.60 -15.05 -18.61
C ALA A 264 10.73 -15.89 -19.22
N LEU A 265 10.83 -15.95 -20.55
CA LEU A 265 11.86 -16.71 -21.26
C LEU A 265 13.28 -16.22 -20.91
N ILE A 266 13.48 -14.90 -20.88
CA ILE A 266 14.78 -14.31 -20.59
C ILE A 266 15.18 -14.57 -19.13
N TYR A 267 14.26 -14.36 -18.17
CA TYR A 267 14.53 -14.69 -16.77
C TYR A 267 14.71 -16.19 -16.55
N ARG A 268 13.99 -17.06 -17.29
CA ARG A 268 14.18 -18.51 -17.24
C ARG A 268 15.58 -18.90 -17.67
N LYS A 269 16.02 -18.45 -18.84
CA LYS A 269 17.41 -18.65 -19.33
C LYS A 269 18.43 -18.12 -18.34
N ALA A 270 18.19 -16.93 -17.79
CA ALA A 270 19.07 -16.33 -16.81
C ALA A 270 19.12 -17.13 -15.51
N LEU A 271 18.01 -17.73 -15.07
CA LEU A 271 17.96 -18.56 -13.87
C LEU A 271 18.60 -19.94 -14.07
N ASP A 272 18.48 -20.53 -15.26
CA ASP A 272 19.08 -21.81 -15.62
C ASP A 272 20.60 -21.73 -15.86
N ASN A 273 21.11 -20.57 -16.25
CA ASN A 273 22.54 -20.37 -16.49
C ASN A 273 23.26 -19.80 -15.26
N GLU A 274 24.19 -20.54 -14.66
CA GLU A 274 24.95 -20.10 -13.48
C GLU A 274 25.69 -18.77 -13.67
N ASN A 275 26.22 -18.54 -14.89
CA ASN A 275 27.01 -17.38 -15.26
C ASN A 275 26.34 -16.61 -16.40
N PHE A 276 25.07 -16.25 -16.20
CA PHE A 276 24.31 -15.49 -17.19
C PHE A 276 24.99 -14.15 -17.52
N LYS A 277 25.13 -13.84 -18.80
CA LYS A 277 25.61 -12.54 -19.29
C LYS A 277 24.52 -11.85 -20.07
N LEU A 278 24.20 -10.61 -19.69
CA LEU A 278 23.27 -9.78 -20.43
C LEU A 278 23.94 -9.27 -21.72
N THR A 279 23.56 -9.82 -22.87
CA THR A 279 24.06 -9.36 -24.18
C THR A 279 23.22 -8.19 -24.70
N PRO A 280 23.78 -7.36 -25.60
CA PRO A 280 23.03 -6.29 -26.27
C PRO A 280 21.77 -6.80 -26.99
N GLU A 281 21.81 -8.01 -27.55
CA GLU A 281 20.67 -8.65 -28.21
C GLU A 281 19.53 -8.96 -27.23
N ILE A 282 19.85 -9.55 -26.07
CA ILE A 282 18.86 -9.82 -25.02
C ILE A 282 18.25 -8.51 -24.52
N LEU A 283 19.08 -7.48 -24.32
CA LEU A 283 18.61 -6.16 -23.90
C LEU A 283 17.70 -5.52 -24.95
N LYS A 284 18.05 -5.61 -26.24
CA LYS A 284 17.21 -5.14 -27.35
C LYS A 284 15.86 -5.85 -27.36
N LYS A 285 15.84 -7.18 -27.14
CA LYS A 285 14.60 -7.97 -27.05
C LYS A 285 13.75 -7.62 -25.83
N LEU A 286 14.37 -7.33 -24.67
CA LEU A 286 13.63 -6.82 -23.52
C LEU A 286 13.02 -5.45 -23.82
N ARG A 287 13.78 -4.56 -24.47
CA ARG A 287 13.31 -3.23 -24.86
C ARG A 287 12.21 -3.28 -25.91
N SER A 288 12.20 -4.22 -26.86
CA SER A 288 11.10 -4.32 -27.84
C SER A 288 9.74 -4.66 -27.21
N ALA A 289 9.75 -5.28 -26.03
CA ALA A 289 8.52 -5.54 -25.28
C ALA A 289 8.00 -4.30 -24.53
N TYR A 290 8.72 -3.17 -24.49
CA TYR A 290 8.41 -2.05 -23.60
C TYR A 290 8.81 -0.65 -24.08
N SER A 291 8.19 0.36 -23.46
CA SER A 291 8.29 1.75 -23.88
C SER A 291 9.08 2.70 -22.98
N ARG A 292 9.68 2.18 -21.90
CA ARG A 292 10.33 2.99 -20.86
C ARG A 292 11.74 2.51 -20.60
N GLU A 293 12.58 3.44 -20.16
CA GLU A 293 13.92 3.13 -19.67
C GLU A 293 13.87 2.16 -18.49
N PHE A 294 14.90 1.31 -18.39
CA PHE A 294 15.10 0.43 -17.25
C PHE A 294 15.94 1.10 -16.16
N THR A 295 15.72 0.68 -14.93
CA THR A 295 16.56 0.95 -13.77
C THR A 295 16.61 -0.28 -12.88
N CYS A 296 17.70 -0.46 -12.15
CA CYS A 296 17.76 -1.38 -11.03
C CYS A 296 17.06 -0.82 -9.78
N GLY A 297 16.65 0.44 -9.80
CA GLY A 297 15.98 1.14 -8.71
C GLY A 297 16.78 1.11 -7.41
N LYS A 298 16.08 1.10 -6.27
CA LYS A 298 16.72 1.14 -4.95
C LYS A 298 17.62 -0.06 -4.68
N TYR A 299 17.38 -1.20 -5.34
CA TYR A 299 18.21 -2.40 -5.23
C TYR A 299 19.70 -2.07 -5.45
N ALA A 300 20.00 -1.28 -6.50
CA ALA A 300 21.36 -0.84 -6.84
C ALA A 300 21.62 0.64 -6.52
N GLY A 301 20.69 1.34 -5.87
CA GLY A 301 20.83 2.77 -5.53
C GLY A 301 20.70 3.72 -6.73
N GLU A 302 20.02 3.30 -7.80
CA GLU A 302 19.86 4.10 -9.02
C GLU A 302 18.67 5.08 -8.95
N GLU A 303 18.73 6.12 -9.79
CA GLU A 303 17.63 7.06 -10.02
C GLU A 303 16.43 6.34 -10.65
N VAL A 304 15.28 6.45 -10.00
CA VAL A 304 14.03 5.80 -10.43
C VAL A 304 13.17 6.72 -11.28
N PHE A 305 13.35 8.04 -11.23
CA PHE A 305 12.48 8.97 -11.92
C PHE A 305 12.78 9.04 -13.42
N ASN A 306 11.72 9.04 -14.22
CA ASN A 306 11.75 9.31 -15.64
C ASN A 306 11.09 10.68 -15.88
N ARG A 307 11.91 11.70 -16.16
CA ARG A 307 11.45 13.07 -16.39
C ARG A 307 10.92 13.29 -17.83
N GLN A 308 11.11 12.31 -18.72
CA GLN A 308 10.69 12.38 -20.12
C GLN A 308 9.39 11.60 -20.36
N LYS A 309 8.68 11.94 -21.45
CA LYS A 309 7.54 11.15 -21.92
C LYS A 309 8.03 9.75 -22.29
N ALA A 310 7.22 8.73 -22.00
CA ALA A 310 7.52 7.39 -22.51
C ALA A 310 7.24 7.36 -24.01
N GLU A 311 8.28 7.24 -24.84
CA GLU A 311 8.17 7.36 -26.30
C GLU A 311 8.12 6.02 -27.05
N GLY A 312 8.32 4.89 -26.37
CA GLY A 312 8.27 3.59 -27.04
C GLY A 312 6.85 3.04 -27.26
N LYS A 313 6.72 2.14 -28.23
CA LYS A 313 5.54 1.26 -28.38
C LYS A 313 5.97 -0.17 -28.05
N SER A 314 5.28 -0.84 -27.13
CA SER A 314 5.43 -2.29 -26.97
C SER A 314 5.01 -2.96 -28.27
N GLU A 315 5.86 -3.84 -28.81
CA GLU A 315 5.43 -4.69 -29.91
C GLU A 315 4.21 -5.53 -29.47
N ILE A 316 3.18 -5.54 -30.31
CA ILE A 316 2.05 -6.44 -30.18
C ILE A 316 2.26 -7.52 -31.25
N ARG A 317 2.70 -8.70 -30.81
CA ARG A 317 2.78 -9.88 -31.67
C ARG A 317 1.65 -10.83 -31.30
N GLU A 318 0.86 -11.21 -32.30
CA GLU A 318 -0.11 -12.30 -32.16
C GLU A 318 0.64 -13.62 -32.30
N GLU A 319 1.20 -14.08 -31.20
CA GLU A 319 1.84 -15.40 -31.12
C GLU A 319 0.88 -16.39 -30.46
N THR A 320 0.79 -17.59 -31.05
CA THR A 320 0.07 -18.70 -30.43
C THR A 320 1.00 -19.46 -29.51
N TYR A 321 0.66 -19.50 -28.22
CA TYR A 321 1.41 -20.23 -27.21
C TYR A 321 0.74 -21.58 -26.94
N ASN A 322 1.35 -22.64 -27.45
CA ASN A 322 0.89 -24.01 -27.26
C ASN A 322 1.27 -24.51 -25.86
N VAL A 323 0.28 -25.02 -25.13
CA VAL A 323 0.45 -25.57 -23.78
C VAL A 323 -0.44 -26.79 -23.61
N LEU A 324 -0.04 -27.70 -22.73
CA LEU A 324 -0.91 -28.83 -22.39
C LEU A 324 -2.14 -28.33 -21.63
N SER A 325 -3.28 -28.99 -21.84
CA SER A 325 -4.50 -28.79 -21.05
C SER A 325 -5.14 -30.15 -20.84
N LYS A 326 -5.44 -30.49 -19.58
CA LYS A 326 -6.11 -31.74 -19.23
C LYS A 326 -7.17 -31.45 -18.17
N PRO A 327 -8.34 -32.10 -18.21
CA PRO A 327 -9.34 -31.98 -17.15
C PRO A 327 -8.72 -32.20 -15.78
N PHE A 328 -9.02 -31.30 -14.84
CA PHE A 328 -8.47 -31.34 -13.50
C PHE A 328 -9.58 -31.03 -12.48
N PHE A 329 -9.60 -31.81 -11.41
CA PHE A 329 -10.49 -31.63 -10.27
C PHE A 329 -9.64 -31.69 -9.01
N ALA A 330 -9.66 -30.62 -8.21
CA ALA A 330 -8.99 -30.64 -6.93
C ALA A 330 -9.82 -31.48 -5.95
N ASN A 331 -9.17 -32.42 -5.26
CA ASN A 331 -9.81 -33.14 -4.16
C ASN A 331 -9.79 -32.26 -2.90
N ARG A 332 -10.65 -31.24 -2.89
CA ARG A 332 -10.79 -30.25 -1.81
C ARG A 332 -12.26 -30.07 -1.49
N LYS A 333 -12.56 -29.77 -0.23
CA LYS A 333 -13.91 -29.48 0.25
C LYS A 333 -13.88 -28.17 1.03
N VAL A 334 -14.93 -27.37 0.87
CA VAL A 334 -15.14 -26.17 1.69
C VAL A 334 -16.04 -26.57 2.85
N SER A 335 -15.59 -26.32 4.07
CA SER A 335 -16.42 -26.40 5.27
C SER A 335 -17.14 -25.08 5.52
N GLU A 336 -18.10 -25.07 6.44
CA GLU A 336 -18.66 -23.81 6.94
C GLU A 336 -17.54 -22.89 7.44
N LEU A 337 -17.52 -21.65 6.94
CA LEU A 337 -16.51 -20.66 7.26
C LEU A 337 -16.60 -20.26 8.73
N LYS A 338 -15.52 -20.51 9.47
CA LYS A 338 -15.38 -20.10 10.87
C LYS A 338 -14.69 -18.75 10.95
N LEU A 339 -15.49 -17.70 11.15
CA LEU A 339 -15.00 -16.37 11.42
C LEU A 339 -14.95 -16.13 12.94
N PRO A 340 -13.86 -15.51 13.47
CA PRO A 340 -13.82 -15.09 14.87
C PRO A 340 -15.00 -14.18 15.23
N ALA A 341 -15.59 -14.39 16.40
CA ALA A 341 -16.67 -13.53 16.86
C ALA A 341 -16.17 -12.09 17.11
N ILE A 342 -16.79 -11.12 16.44
CA ILE A 342 -16.54 -9.71 16.70
C ILE A 342 -17.44 -9.26 17.85
N LYS A 343 -16.82 -8.84 18.96
CA LYS A 343 -17.53 -8.25 20.10
C LYS A 343 -17.87 -6.79 19.76
N PRO A 344 -19.16 -6.41 19.71
CA PRO A 344 -19.53 -5.02 19.60
C PRO A 344 -18.99 -4.25 20.81
N SER A 345 -18.43 -3.07 20.57
CA SER A 345 -17.88 -2.22 21.62
C SER A 345 -18.24 -0.77 21.33
N ARG A 346 -18.26 0.06 22.38
CA ARG A 346 -18.24 1.52 22.22
C ARG A 346 -16.85 2.02 22.58
N ALA A 347 -16.47 3.18 22.05
CA ALA A 347 -15.28 3.86 22.53
C ALA A 347 -15.45 4.17 24.03
N ASP A 348 -14.49 3.72 24.85
CA ASP A 348 -14.56 3.79 26.32
C ASP A 348 -14.63 5.24 26.83
N LYS A 349 -14.01 6.16 26.11
CA LYS A 349 -13.91 7.58 26.47
C LYS A 349 -14.03 8.45 25.24
N LYS A 350 -14.51 9.68 25.43
CA LYS A 350 -14.41 10.74 24.43
C LYS A 350 -12.96 11.21 24.39
N GLN A 351 -12.28 11.02 23.27
CA GLN A 351 -10.87 11.34 23.15
C GLN A 351 -10.59 12.24 21.95
N LEU A 352 -9.71 13.22 22.15
CA LEU A 352 -9.18 14.08 21.11
C LEU A 352 -7.67 13.88 21.00
N LEU A 353 -7.26 13.33 19.86
CA LEU A 353 -5.90 12.90 19.57
C LEU A 353 -5.32 13.86 18.53
N VAL A 354 -4.30 14.65 18.89
CA VAL A 354 -3.86 15.78 18.08
C VAL A 354 -2.39 15.65 17.71
N ARG A 355 -2.10 15.47 16.42
CA ARG A 355 -0.75 15.52 15.89
C ARG A 355 -0.40 16.94 15.48
N VAL A 356 0.77 17.39 15.92
CA VAL A 356 1.30 18.74 15.72
C VAL A 356 2.77 18.69 15.32
N TYR A 357 3.30 19.84 14.87
CA TYR A 357 4.64 19.96 14.28
C TYR A 357 5.50 21.05 14.93
N SER A 358 5.04 21.62 16.06
CA SER A 358 5.77 22.64 16.79
C SER A 358 5.47 22.58 18.28
N LYS A 359 6.43 23.04 19.11
CA LYS A 359 6.22 23.23 20.56
C LYS A 359 5.04 24.14 20.86
N LYS A 360 4.90 25.24 20.11
CA LYS A 360 3.79 26.20 20.26
C LYS A 360 2.44 25.49 20.08
N ASP A 361 2.30 24.72 19.01
CA ASP A 361 1.04 24.04 18.70
C ASP A 361 0.74 22.89 19.66
N ALA A 362 1.77 22.21 20.16
CA ALA A 362 1.62 21.20 21.21
C ALA A 362 1.01 21.78 22.49
N LEU A 363 1.52 22.92 22.96
CA LEU A 363 0.99 23.61 24.14
C LEU A 363 -0.43 24.12 23.91
N LEU A 364 -0.69 24.67 22.72
CA LEU A 364 -2.03 25.14 22.36
C LEU A 364 -3.05 24.00 22.26
N ALA A 365 -2.66 22.85 21.69
CA ALA A 365 -3.52 21.68 21.64
C ALA A 365 -3.85 21.17 23.04
N ASP A 366 -2.87 20.98 23.91
CA ASP A 366 -3.09 20.54 25.30
C ASP A 366 -4.02 21.50 26.07
N LYS A 367 -3.73 22.81 26.00
CA LYS A 367 -4.54 23.86 26.65
C LYS A 367 -5.99 23.87 26.17
N ASN A 368 -6.24 23.55 24.90
CA ASN A 368 -7.58 23.55 24.29
C ASN A 368 -8.25 22.17 24.33
N GLY A 369 -7.71 21.24 25.11
CA GLY A 369 -8.36 19.98 25.41
C GLY A 369 -7.99 18.82 24.49
N ALA A 370 -6.74 18.73 24.01
CA ALA A 370 -6.21 17.46 23.51
C ALA A 370 -6.02 16.48 24.68
N ASP A 371 -6.39 15.20 24.50
CA ASP A 371 -6.08 14.13 25.48
C ASP A 371 -4.70 13.53 25.24
N ILE A 372 -4.28 13.49 23.98
CA ILE A 372 -2.97 13.01 23.56
C ILE A 372 -2.44 13.96 22.50
N VAL A 373 -1.22 14.45 22.68
CA VAL A 373 -0.48 15.20 21.67
C VAL A 373 0.56 14.28 21.05
N TYR A 374 0.57 14.21 19.71
CA TYR A 374 1.60 13.50 18.97
C TYR A 374 2.63 14.46 18.42
N ILE A 375 3.90 14.11 18.57
CA ILE A 375 5.01 14.84 17.97
C ILE A 375 6.11 13.89 17.51
N ASP A 376 6.84 14.27 16.46
CA ASP A 376 7.94 13.47 15.92
C ASP A 376 8.96 13.12 17.02
N MET A 377 9.33 11.84 17.11
CA MET A 377 10.23 11.36 18.16
C MET A 377 11.64 11.97 18.10
N PHE A 378 12.03 12.48 16.92
CA PHE A 378 13.30 13.15 16.68
C PHE A 378 13.18 14.68 16.74
N ASP A 379 12.01 15.22 17.11
CA ASP A 379 11.86 16.64 17.35
C ASP A 379 12.81 17.10 18.48
N LYS A 380 13.50 18.21 18.25
CA LYS A 380 14.46 18.79 19.20
C LYS A 380 13.79 19.24 20.51
N ASP A 381 12.52 19.63 20.43
CA ASP A 381 11.75 20.17 21.54
C ASP A 381 10.94 19.06 22.26
N PHE A 382 11.09 17.79 21.88
CA PHE A 382 10.29 16.68 22.41
C PHE A 382 10.28 16.64 23.95
N LEU A 383 11.46 16.67 24.57
CA LEU A 383 11.61 16.58 26.02
C LEU A 383 11.00 17.77 26.75
N ASP A 384 11.10 18.96 26.15
CA ASP A 384 10.50 20.18 26.70
C ASP A 384 8.98 20.15 26.62
N ILE A 385 8.45 19.69 25.50
CA ILE A 385 7.01 19.52 25.29
C ILE A 385 6.47 18.51 26.29
N LYS A 386 7.16 17.39 26.48
CA LYS A 386 6.77 16.37 27.46
C LYS A 386 6.72 16.90 28.91
N LYS A 387 7.57 17.86 29.28
CA LYS A 387 7.49 18.50 30.60
C LYS A 387 6.25 19.40 30.78
N SER A 388 5.65 19.84 29.67
CA SER A 388 4.67 20.93 29.65
C SER A 388 3.28 20.50 29.16
N VAL A 389 3.18 19.31 28.54
CA VAL A 389 1.97 18.73 27.97
C VAL A 389 1.63 17.47 28.75
N LYS A 390 0.34 17.24 29.05
CA LYS A 390 -0.11 16.19 29.97
C LYS A 390 0.24 14.78 29.50
N LYS A 391 0.15 14.54 28.20
CA LYS A 391 0.39 13.22 27.59
C LYS A 391 0.92 13.36 26.18
N VAL A 392 2.15 12.88 25.96
CA VAL A 392 2.88 13.03 24.70
C VAL A 392 3.25 11.68 24.13
N TYR A 393 2.72 11.39 22.95
CA TYR A 393 3.06 10.17 22.21
C TYR A 393 4.07 10.51 21.12
N ALA A 394 5.11 9.68 21.00
CA ALA A 394 6.14 9.88 19.99
C ALA A 394 5.72 9.27 18.65
N VAL A 395 5.80 10.06 17.58
CA VAL A 395 5.54 9.58 16.23
C VAL A 395 6.79 8.91 15.68
N THR A 396 6.67 7.66 15.26
CA THR A 396 7.78 6.95 14.60
C THR A 396 7.79 7.20 13.10
N PRO A 397 8.94 7.07 12.42
CA PRO A 397 9.00 7.16 10.98
C PRO A 397 8.06 6.15 10.29
N ARG A 398 7.48 6.54 9.15
CA ARG A 398 6.66 5.66 8.30
C ARG A 398 7.50 4.73 7.43
N ILE A 399 8.74 5.12 7.12
CA ILE A 399 9.72 4.30 6.40
C ILE A 399 10.84 3.95 7.38
N MET A 400 10.94 2.67 7.72
CA MET A 400 11.94 2.15 8.65
C MET A 400 12.58 0.88 8.09
N PHE A 401 13.89 0.89 8.02
CA PHE A 401 14.72 -0.24 7.66
C PHE A 401 15.31 -0.88 8.93
N ASP A 402 15.90 -2.07 8.81
CA ASP A 402 16.56 -2.74 9.94
C ASP A 402 17.62 -1.87 10.64
N SER A 403 18.33 -1.03 9.88
CA SER A 403 19.33 -0.09 10.41
C SER A 403 18.75 0.98 11.33
N ASP A 404 17.46 1.32 11.18
CA ASP A 404 16.82 2.36 11.99
C ASP A 404 16.31 1.83 13.34
N LEU A 405 16.14 0.52 13.47
CA LEU A 405 15.43 -0.08 14.61
C LEU A 405 16.14 0.13 15.94
N GLU A 406 17.47 0.02 15.97
CA GLU A 406 18.26 0.24 17.18
C GLU A 406 18.25 1.71 17.62
N GLU A 407 18.33 2.64 16.68
CA GLU A 407 18.23 4.06 16.99
C GLU A 407 16.84 4.40 17.54
N ILE A 408 15.78 3.85 16.96
CA ILE A 408 14.41 4.03 17.46
C ILE A 408 14.27 3.48 18.87
N ARG A 409 14.80 2.28 19.17
CA ARG A 409 14.81 1.72 20.54
C ARG A 409 15.54 2.62 21.52
N LYS A 410 16.73 3.09 21.14
CA LYS A 410 17.55 3.99 21.96
C LYS A 410 16.78 5.28 22.24
N ARG A 411 16.22 5.89 21.19
CA ARG A 411 15.47 7.14 21.30
C ARG A 411 14.24 7.02 22.19
N ILE A 412 13.50 5.92 22.10
CA ILE A 412 12.36 5.65 23.00
C ILE A 412 12.81 5.55 24.46
N LYS A 413 13.94 4.91 24.75
CA LYS A 413 14.51 4.83 26.11
C LYS A 413 14.95 6.20 26.64
N GLU A 414 15.47 7.06 25.77
CA GLU A 414 15.90 8.42 26.12
C GLU A 414 14.72 9.34 26.43
N ILE A 415 13.73 9.41 25.52
CA ILE A 415 12.61 10.36 25.66
C ILE A 415 11.46 9.82 26.51
N LYS A 416 11.43 8.49 26.72
CA LYS A 416 10.47 7.74 27.55
C LYS A 416 9.01 8.11 27.25
N PRO A 417 8.54 8.17 26.00
CA PRO A 417 7.26 8.78 25.67
C PRO A 417 6.09 8.06 26.35
N ASP A 418 4.95 8.73 26.55
CA ASP A 418 3.79 8.13 27.22
C ASP A 418 3.09 7.08 26.35
N GLY A 419 3.45 7.03 25.07
CA GLY A 419 3.03 6.05 24.08
C GLY A 419 3.61 6.38 22.71
N ILE A 420 3.19 5.65 21.69
CA ILE A 420 3.70 5.76 20.32
C ILE A 420 2.55 5.98 19.35
N LEU A 421 2.75 6.85 18.36
CA LEU A 421 2.00 6.80 17.09
C LEU A 421 2.89 6.12 16.05
N ALA A 422 2.56 4.86 15.74
CA ALA A 422 3.34 4.01 14.86
C ALA A 422 3.03 4.33 13.40
N GLY A 423 4.03 4.83 12.69
CA GLY A 423 3.98 5.06 11.25
C GLY A 423 4.06 3.78 10.40
N SER A 424 4.34 2.62 11.00
CA SER A 424 4.28 1.33 10.30
C SER A 424 3.95 0.19 11.26
N LEU A 425 3.40 -0.90 10.73
CA LEU A 425 3.10 -2.11 11.50
C LEU A 425 4.32 -2.72 12.19
N GLY A 426 5.54 -2.51 11.67
CA GLY A 426 6.77 -3.04 12.26
C GLY A 426 6.98 -2.66 13.72
N ILE A 427 6.43 -1.53 14.20
CA ILE A 427 6.49 -1.13 15.61
C ILE A 427 5.82 -2.16 16.53
N LEU A 428 4.75 -2.82 16.07
CA LEU A 428 4.05 -3.84 16.85
C LEU A 428 4.96 -5.02 17.21
N GLY A 429 5.87 -5.39 16.32
CA GLY A 429 6.82 -6.47 16.56
C GLY A 429 7.99 -6.09 17.48
N MET A 430 8.11 -4.82 17.88
CA MET A 430 9.16 -4.37 18.78
C MET A 430 8.85 -4.61 20.26
N ASN A 431 7.58 -4.91 20.61
CA ASN A 431 7.12 -5.18 21.98
C ASN A 431 7.62 -4.15 23.00
N LEU A 432 7.34 -2.87 22.73
CA LEU A 432 7.93 -1.74 23.47
C LEU A 432 7.45 -1.61 24.92
N GLY A 433 6.37 -2.31 25.32
CA GLY A 433 5.80 -2.22 26.66
C GLY A 433 5.12 -0.89 26.99
N ILE A 434 4.86 -0.05 25.97
CA ILE A 434 4.14 1.22 26.08
C ILE A 434 2.96 1.23 25.11
N PRO A 435 1.91 2.04 25.35
CA PRO A 435 0.75 2.11 24.48
C PRO A 435 1.12 2.44 23.04
N VAL A 436 0.55 1.72 22.07
CA VAL A 436 0.78 1.96 20.64
C VAL A 436 -0.53 2.34 19.97
N HIS A 437 -0.54 3.49 19.32
CA HIS A 437 -1.55 3.85 18.34
C HIS A 437 -1.00 3.59 16.94
N LEU A 438 -1.81 3.06 16.02
CA LEU A 438 -1.43 2.91 14.62
C LEU A 438 -1.90 4.12 13.83
N ASP A 439 -0.98 4.72 13.07
CA ASP A 439 -1.31 5.79 12.12
C ASP A 439 -2.20 5.24 10.99
N TYR A 440 -3.01 6.10 10.39
CA TYR A 440 -4.05 5.70 9.41
C TYR A 440 -3.47 5.03 8.16
N ASN A 441 -2.18 5.23 7.87
CA ASN A 441 -1.48 4.53 6.78
C ASN A 441 -1.27 3.04 7.06
N CYS A 442 -1.56 2.54 8.26
CA CYS A 442 -1.61 1.12 8.59
C CYS A 442 -2.92 0.44 8.12
N ASN A 443 -3.79 1.18 7.41
CA ASN A 443 -4.92 0.67 6.63
C ASN A 443 -5.90 -0.24 7.40
N CYS A 444 -6.46 0.25 8.50
CA CYS A 444 -7.57 -0.46 9.14
C CYS A 444 -8.90 -0.19 8.39
N PHE A 445 -9.58 -1.23 7.91
CA PHE A 445 -10.79 -1.12 7.05
C PHE A 445 -12.02 -1.89 7.54
N ASN A 446 -11.87 -2.82 8.48
CA ASN A 446 -12.94 -3.73 8.91
C ASN A 446 -12.75 -4.22 10.35
N ASP A 447 -13.79 -4.85 10.90
CA ASP A 447 -13.83 -5.31 12.29
C ASP A 447 -12.78 -6.39 12.62
N TYR A 448 -12.41 -7.25 11.67
CA TYR A 448 -11.40 -8.28 11.92
C TYR A 448 -10.00 -7.69 11.99
N THR A 449 -9.72 -6.66 11.20
CA THR A 449 -8.47 -5.91 11.27
C THR A 449 -8.41 -5.07 12.56
N LEU A 450 -9.54 -4.53 13.05
CA LEU A 450 -9.62 -3.93 14.39
C LEU A 450 -9.27 -4.95 15.48
N ALA A 451 -9.95 -6.10 15.51
CA ALA A 451 -9.71 -7.16 16.50
C ALA A 451 -8.26 -7.70 16.44
N TYR A 452 -7.69 -7.84 15.24
CA TYR A 452 -6.29 -8.25 15.08
C TYR A 452 -5.32 -7.26 15.71
N TYR A 453 -5.53 -5.94 15.51
CA TYR A 453 -4.68 -4.92 16.12
C TYR A 453 -4.88 -4.83 17.63
N GLU A 454 -6.10 -5.03 18.13
CA GLU A 454 -6.37 -5.10 19.56
C GLU A 454 -5.61 -6.25 20.23
N ILE A 455 -5.60 -7.45 19.64
CA ILE A 455 -4.83 -8.60 20.14
C ILE A 455 -3.33 -8.27 20.24
N LEU A 456 -2.84 -7.43 19.33
CA LEU A 456 -1.46 -6.93 19.34
C LEU A 456 -1.25 -5.72 20.27
N GLY A 457 -2.27 -5.34 21.06
CA GLY A 457 -2.20 -4.25 22.03
C GLY A 457 -2.19 -2.86 21.39
N ALA A 458 -2.77 -2.71 20.20
CA ALA A 458 -2.70 -1.47 19.43
C ALA A 458 -4.07 -0.82 19.19
N PHE A 459 -4.10 0.51 19.26
CA PHE A 459 -5.29 1.32 19.00
C PHE A 459 -5.18 2.00 17.61
N PRO A 460 -6.04 1.66 16.64
CA PRO A 460 -5.89 2.21 15.29
C PRO A 460 -6.56 3.57 15.12
N ILE A 461 -5.91 4.45 14.37
CA ILE A 461 -6.58 5.52 13.63
C ILE A 461 -7.04 4.88 12.32
N ILE A 462 -8.34 4.92 12.05
CA ILE A 462 -8.91 4.24 10.89
C ILE A 462 -8.60 4.98 9.60
N SER A 463 -8.59 4.26 8.47
CA SER A 463 -8.29 4.87 7.18
C SER A 463 -9.29 5.99 6.84
N PRO A 464 -8.82 7.17 6.40
CA PRO A 464 -9.69 8.26 5.97
C PRO A 464 -10.38 7.98 4.62
N GLU A 465 -10.11 6.83 3.98
CA GLU A 465 -10.86 6.37 2.79
C GLU A 465 -12.22 5.76 3.14
N LEU A 466 -12.49 5.43 4.42
CA LEU A 466 -13.81 4.97 4.85
C LEU A 466 -14.75 6.17 5.04
N SER A 467 -15.94 6.09 4.45
CA SER A 467 -17.00 7.06 4.70
C SER A 467 -17.48 7.02 6.16
N ILE A 468 -18.17 8.07 6.61
CA ILE A 468 -18.81 8.10 7.94
C ILE A 468 -19.78 6.92 8.10
N GLU A 469 -20.53 6.58 7.05
CA GLU A 469 -21.48 5.45 7.03
C GLU A 469 -20.77 4.11 7.21
N GLU A 470 -19.64 3.91 6.53
CA GLU A 470 -18.84 2.68 6.65
C GLU A 470 -18.20 2.55 8.03
N GLN A 471 -17.68 3.65 8.58
CA GLN A 471 -17.17 3.69 9.96
C GLN A 471 -18.30 3.43 10.97
N ALA A 472 -19.49 3.99 10.75
CA ALA A 472 -20.68 3.75 11.56
C ALA A 472 -21.15 2.28 11.48
N GLY A 473 -20.89 1.57 10.38
CA GLY A 473 -21.21 0.15 10.21
C GLY A 473 -20.28 -0.85 10.91
N LEU A 474 -19.13 -0.41 11.44
CA LEU A 474 -18.22 -1.28 12.22
C LEU A 474 -18.83 -1.65 13.56
N LYS A 475 -18.70 -2.88 14.01
CA LYS A 475 -19.24 -3.31 15.31
C LYS A 475 -18.37 -2.86 16.47
N ASP A 476 -17.05 -2.89 16.29
CA ASP A 476 -16.09 -2.40 17.28
C ASP A 476 -15.82 -0.91 17.05
N LYS A 477 -16.05 -0.07 18.06
CA LYS A 477 -15.83 1.39 17.98
C LYS A 477 -14.55 1.85 18.66
N ARG A 478 -13.64 0.95 19.05
CA ARG A 478 -12.36 1.29 19.68
C ARG A 478 -11.30 1.65 18.65
N PHE A 479 -11.55 2.75 17.95
CA PHE A 479 -10.63 3.36 17.00
C PHE A 479 -10.82 4.87 16.98
N ALA A 480 -9.88 5.61 16.39
CA ALA A 480 -10.05 7.03 16.12
C ALA A 480 -10.35 7.32 14.66
N SER A 481 -11.27 8.25 14.41
CA SER A 481 -11.57 8.76 13.07
C SER A 481 -10.72 9.97 12.75
N PHE A 482 -10.12 10.01 11.55
CA PHE A 482 -9.50 11.23 11.03
C PHE A 482 -10.59 12.28 10.77
N VAL A 483 -10.62 13.36 11.53
CA VAL A 483 -11.65 14.40 11.42
C VAL A 483 -11.11 15.71 10.84
N HIS A 484 -9.81 15.95 10.93
CA HIS A 484 -9.23 17.21 10.50
C HIS A 484 -7.74 17.11 10.14
N GLY A 485 -7.33 17.88 9.15
CA GLY A 485 -5.93 18.10 8.82
C GLY A 485 -5.59 17.75 7.37
N LYS A 486 -4.33 17.95 7.01
CA LYS A 486 -3.86 17.77 5.63
C LYS A 486 -3.52 16.31 5.33
N ILE A 487 -4.28 15.62 4.50
CA ILE A 487 -4.04 14.19 4.23
C ILE A 487 -2.68 13.99 3.54
N ARG A 488 -1.87 13.04 4.04
CA ARG A 488 -0.63 12.61 3.36
C ARG A 488 -1.04 11.65 2.25
N LEU A 489 -0.99 12.11 1.01
CA LEU A 489 -1.45 11.39 -0.17
C LEU A 489 -0.47 10.27 -0.59
N MET A 490 0.82 10.49 -0.43
CA MET A 490 1.88 9.54 -0.78
C MET A 490 3.04 9.64 0.20
N THR A 491 3.63 8.49 0.53
CA THR A 491 4.92 8.38 1.22
C THR A 491 5.90 7.71 0.27
N LEU A 492 7.05 8.35 -0.01
CA LEU A 492 8.02 7.93 -1.01
C LEU A 492 9.35 7.62 -0.33
N ALA A 493 10.02 6.52 -0.69
CA ALA A 493 11.38 6.19 -0.23
C ALA A 493 12.48 6.97 -0.99
N HIS A 494 12.13 8.14 -1.49
CA HIS A 494 12.96 9.01 -2.31
C HIS A 494 12.91 10.42 -1.71
N GLN A 495 14.07 11.06 -1.60
CA GLN A 495 14.17 12.45 -1.19
C GLN A 495 13.88 13.34 -2.38
N MET A 496 12.76 14.07 -2.34
CA MET A 496 12.39 14.98 -3.41
C MET A 496 13.15 16.31 -3.28
N ASP A 497 13.47 16.93 -4.42
CA ASP A 497 14.19 18.20 -4.51
C ASP A 497 13.27 19.43 -4.41
N ARG A 498 11.96 19.27 -4.65
CA ARG A 498 10.96 20.34 -4.59
C ARG A 498 10.22 20.38 -3.27
N LYS A 499 9.74 21.58 -2.91
CA LYS A 499 8.83 21.82 -1.77
C LYS A 499 7.36 21.70 -2.14
N GLU A 500 7.04 21.79 -3.43
CA GLU A 500 5.68 21.76 -3.97
C GLU A 500 5.72 21.27 -5.42
N ILE A 501 4.64 20.64 -5.86
CA ILE A 501 4.35 20.33 -7.27
C ILE A 501 2.92 20.75 -7.60
N THR A 502 2.70 21.20 -8.83
CA THR A 502 1.37 21.55 -9.33
C THR A 502 0.91 20.54 -10.38
N ASP A 503 -0.28 19.96 -10.27
CA ASP A 503 -0.78 19.04 -11.30
C ASP A 503 -1.36 19.76 -12.54
N GLU A 504 -1.81 18.98 -13.53
CA GLU A 504 -2.42 19.54 -14.75
C GLU A 504 -3.74 20.30 -14.50
N LYS A 505 -4.35 20.11 -13.33
CA LYS A 505 -5.58 20.79 -12.90
C LYS A 505 -5.30 22.01 -12.00
N LYS A 506 -4.03 22.40 -11.86
CA LYS A 506 -3.54 23.52 -11.04
C LYS A 506 -3.65 23.30 -9.52
N PHE A 507 -3.92 22.09 -9.06
CA PHE A 507 -3.84 21.78 -7.63
C PHE A 507 -2.38 21.76 -7.18
N LYS A 508 -2.11 22.41 -6.05
CA LYS A 508 -0.77 22.52 -5.46
C LYS A 508 -0.56 21.53 -4.32
N PHE A 509 0.39 20.62 -4.48
CA PHE A 509 0.69 19.59 -3.50
C PHE A 509 2.01 19.88 -2.81
N LYS A 510 1.94 20.15 -1.50
CA LYS A 510 3.12 20.35 -0.65
C LYS A 510 3.92 19.05 -0.55
N ILE A 511 5.24 19.17 -0.57
CA ILE A 511 6.19 18.08 -0.39
C ILE A 511 6.97 18.32 0.89
N ASN A 512 6.85 17.40 1.85
CA ASN A 512 7.61 17.41 3.09
C ASN A 512 8.75 16.38 3.00
N ARG A 513 9.96 16.78 3.38
CA ARG A 513 11.06 15.82 3.59
C ARG A 513 10.87 15.13 4.93
N ILE A 514 11.07 13.82 4.93
CA ILE A 514 11.06 12.97 6.12
C ILE A 514 12.39 12.18 6.18
N ARG A 515 12.68 11.56 7.33
CA ARG A 515 13.97 10.88 7.58
C ARG A 515 14.47 10.00 6.43
N ASN A 516 13.62 9.09 5.96
CA ASN A 516 13.96 8.10 4.92
C ASN A 516 13.24 8.35 3.58
N GLY A 517 12.85 9.60 3.30
CA GLY A 517 12.19 9.93 2.03
C GLY A 517 11.39 11.22 2.05
N SER A 518 10.22 11.21 1.42
CA SER A 518 9.35 12.39 1.31
C SER A 518 7.88 12.02 1.38
N GLU A 519 7.04 12.99 1.74
CA GLU A 519 5.59 12.88 1.72
C GLU A 519 4.98 13.96 0.81
N ILE A 520 3.99 13.57 0.04
CA ILE A 520 3.17 14.50 -0.75
C ILE A 520 1.84 14.66 -0.04
N LEU A 521 1.48 15.88 0.28
CA LEU A 521 0.31 16.24 1.05
C LEU A 521 -0.79 16.80 0.14
N ASN A 522 -2.04 16.60 0.54
CA ASN A 522 -3.19 17.19 -0.13
C ASN A 522 -3.10 18.72 -0.12
N GLU A 523 -3.63 19.39 -1.15
CA GLU A 523 -3.61 20.86 -1.23
C GLU A 523 -4.32 21.48 -0.03
N LYS A 524 -5.58 21.07 0.18
CA LYS A 524 -6.46 21.56 1.23
C LYS A 524 -6.56 20.57 2.39
N GLU A 525 -6.78 21.12 3.57
CA GLU A 525 -7.05 20.31 4.75
C GLU A 525 -8.46 19.73 4.70
N LEU A 526 -8.60 18.49 5.16
CA LEU A 526 -9.91 17.93 5.43
C LEU A 526 -10.42 18.54 6.74
N GLY A 527 -11.72 18.85 6.81
CA GLY A 527 -12.37 19.28 8.04
C GLY A 527 -13.82 18.83 8.08
N LEU A 528 -14.15 17.84 8.90
CA LEU A 528 -15.52 17.35 9.04
C LEU A 528 -16.42 18.33 9.79
N PHE A 529 -15.87 19.06 10.77
CA PHE A 529 -16.60 20.01 11.62
C PHE A 529 -17.91 19.41 12.14
N ASN A 530 -19.06 20.07 11.91
CA ASN A 530 -20.37 19.60 12.37
C ASN A 530 -20.75 18.20 11.82
N LYS A 531 -20.18 17.74 10.70
CA LYS A 531 -20.40 16.37 10.21
C LYS A 531 -19.80 15.31 11.14
N ALA A 532 -18.78 15.65 11.93
CA ALA A 532 -18.20 14.73 12.92
C ALA A 532 -19.22 14.30 13.99
N ARG A 533 -20.32 15.04 14.20
CA ARG A 533 -21.42 14.59 15.07
C ARG A 533 -22.05 13.28 14.61
N ASN A 534 -22.03 12.98 13.31
CA ASN A 534 -22.55 11.71 12.80
C ASN A 534 -21.71 10.52 13.28
N LEU A 535 -20.39 10.72 13.47
CA LEU A 535 -19.52 9.72 14.09
C LEU A 535 -19.90 9.50 15.56
N LEU A 536 -20.13 10.58 16.33
CA LEU A 536 -20.55 10.47 17.74
C LEU A 536 -21.90 9.75 17.89
N LYS A 537 -22.87 10.08 17.05
CA LYS A 537 -24.18 9.41 17.03
C LYS A 537 -24.06 7.91 16.77
N SER A 538 -23.02 7.49 16.06
CA SER A 538 -22.72 6.08 15.80
C SER A 538 -21.88 5.39 16.90
N GLY A 539 -21.52 6.11 17.97
CA GLY A 539 -20.72 5.58 19.09
C GLY A 539 -19.20 5.68 18.90
N ILE A 540 -18.73 6.41 17.87
CA ILE A 540 -17.32 6.69 17.64
C ILE A 540 -16.96 7.98 18.37
N ASN A 541 -16.18 7.85 19.46
CA ASN A 541 -15.92 8.96 20.37
C ASN A 541 -14.44 9.39 20.41
N SER A 542 -13.59 8.81 19.57
CA SER A 542 -12.18 9.20 19.48
C SER A 542 -11.93 9.87 18.13
N PHE A 543 -11.47 11.12 18.17
CA PHE A 543 -11.19 11.93 16.99
C PHE A 543 -9.70 12.18 16.86
N PHE A 544 -9.20 12.07 15.63
CA PHE A 544 -7.82 12.33 15.28
C PHE A 544 -7.70 13.58 14.40
N ILE A 545 -6.82 14.48 14.80
CA ILE A 545 -6.48 15.73 14.12
C ILE A 545 -5.00 15.65 13.73
N ASP A 546 -4.67 16.02 12.49
CA ASP A 546 -3.29 16.08 12.00
C ASP A 546 -3.02 17.42 11.29
N THR A 547 -2.71 18.43 12.10
CA THR A 547 -2.64 19.83 11.64
C THR A 547 -1.23 20.40 11.73
N GLU A 548 -0.86 21.17 10.70
CA GLU A 548 0.40 21.93 10.66
C GLU A 548 0.25 23.34 11.25
N GLU A 549 -0.98 23.83 11.42
CA GLU A 549 -1.28 25.19 11.90
C GLU A 549 -2.60 25.26 12.70
N ASN A 550 -2.86 26.39 13.37
CA ASN A 550 -4.12 26.67 14.08
C ASN A 550 -4.54 25.60 15.11
N ALA A 551 -3.58 24.85 15.67
CA ALA A 551 -3.87 23.68 16.49
C ALA A 551 -4.78 23.99 17.69
N GLY A 552 -4.61 25.15 18.34
CA GLY A 552 -5.45 25.56 19.46
C GLY A 552 -6.92 25.73 19.09
N GLU A 553 -7.21 26.47 18.02
CA GLU A 553 -8.58 26.73 17.58
C GLU A 553 -9.26 25.45 17.09
N ILE A 554 -8.58 24.66 16.25
CA ILE A 554 -9.11 23.41 15.73
C ILE A 554 -9.37 22.40 16.86
N THR A 555 -8.44 22.27 17.81
CA THR A 555 -8.61 21.39 18.97
C THR A 555 -9.84 21.80 19.79
N ARG A 556 -10.00 23.10 20.07
CA ARG A 556 -11.18 23.63 20.80
C ARG A 556 -12.49 23.28 20.08
N ILE A 557 -12.55 23.45 18.77
CA ILE A 557 -13.75 23.18 17.95
C ILE A 557 -14.15 21.70 18.04
N TYR A 558 -13.20 20.78 17.89
CA TYR A 558 -13.52 19.34 17.97
C TYR A 558 -13.76 18.87 19.39
N ARG A 559 -13.15 19.51 20.40
CA ARG A 559 -13.50 19.29 21.80
C ARG A 559 -14.95 19.69 22.06
N ASP A 560 -15.37 20.87 21.62
CA ASP A 560 -16.75 21.31 21.73
C ASP A 560 -17.73 20.34 21.02
N ILE A 561 -17.37 19.82 19.83
CA ILE A 561 -18.18 18.80 19.14
C ILE A 561 -18.27 17.51 19.96
N LEU A 562 -17.15 17.00 20.48
CA LEU A 562 -17.10 15.82 21.36
C LEU A 562 -17.97 16.00 22.60
N ASP A 563 -17.98 17.20 23.16
CA ASP A 563 -18.78 17.57 24.33
C ASP A 563 -20.26 17.83 23.98
N GLY A 564 -20.65 17.70 22.71
CA GLY A 564 -22.02 17.83 22.24
C GLY A 564 -22.46 19.26 21.92
N LYS A 565 -21.54 20.23 21.96
CA LYS A 565 -21.80 21.63 21.62
C LYS A 565 -21.77 21.86 20.11
N THR A 566 -22.29 23.02 19.70
CA THR A 566 -22.23 23.50 18.32
C THR A 566 -21.26 24.66 18.17
N PRO A 567 -20.01 24.41 17.71
CA PRO A 567 -19.07 25.49 17.47
C PRO A 567 -19.49 26.27 16.22
N ASP A 568 -19.31 27.58 16.27
CA ASP A 568 -19.30 28.40 15.08
C ASP A 568 -18.01 28.14 14.30
N VAL A 569 -18.17 27.76 13.03
CA VAL A 569 -17.08 27.40 12.13
C VAL A 569 -17.20 28.17 10.81
N SER A 570 -18.06 29.19 10.75
CA SER A 570 -18.31 30.02 9.57
C SER A 570 -17.03 30.74 9.11
N GLY A 571 -16.22 31.22 10.05
CA GLY A 571 -14.97 31.93 9.79
C GLY A 571 -13.83 31.08 9.23
N ILE A 572 -13.81 29.77 9.53
CA ILE A 572 -12.67 28.91 9.17
C ILE A 572 -12.93 28.01 7.96
N ARG A 573 -14.19 27.66 7.64
CA ARG A 573 -14.51 26.65 6.61
C ARG A 573 -14.01 26.94 5.20
N LYS A 574 -13.72 28.20 4.85
CA LYS A 574 -13.46 28.63 3.46
C LYS A 574 -12.28 27.92 2.77
N ASN A 575 -11.36 27.32 3.53
CA ASN A 575 -10.16 26.65 3.02
C ASN A 575 -10.11 25.12 3.24
N TYR A 576 -11.22 24.51 3.67
CA TYR A 576 -11.29 23.08 4.00
C TYR A 576 -12.15 22.30 3.02
N VAL A 577 -11.79 21.04 2.80
CA VAL A 577 -12.64 20.06 2.12
C VAL A 577 -13.40 19.23 3.17
N LEU A 578 -14.69 18.98 2.95
CA LEU A 578 -15.53 18.25 3.91
C LEU A 578 -15.26 16.73 3.95
N GLY A 579 -14.21 16.25 3.28
CA GLY A 579 -13.90 14.83 3.19
C GLY A 579 -14.88 14.04 2.33
N TRP A 580 -14.68 12.73 2.29
CA TRP A 580 -15.15 11.81 1.24
C TRP A 580 -16.67 11.84 1.01
N SER A 581 -17.05 12.19 -0.22
CA SER A 581 -18.29 11.74 -0.89
C SER A 581 -17.99 10.48 -1.71
N LYS A 582 -19.00 9.77 -2.23
CA LYS A 582 -18.82 8.56 -3.07
C LYS A 582 -17.86 8.74 -4.26
N GLU A 583 -17.52 9.99 -4.64
CA GLU A 583 -16.72 10.35 -5.82
C GLU A 583 -15.31 10.91 -5.50
N GLY A 584 -14.90 10.95 -4.22
CA GLY A 584 -13.61 11.50 -3.79
C GLY A 584 -13.73 12.81 -2.99
N VAL A 585 -12.58 13.51 -2.85
CA VAL A 585 -12.42 14.80 -2.14
C VAL A 585 -11.80 15.80 -3.12
N LEU A 586 -12.63 16.60 -3.79
CA LEU A 586 -12.18 17.77 -4.54
C LEU A 586 -12.29 19.03 -3.67
#